data_AF-A0A1A3NDA5-F1
#
_entry.id   AF-A0A1A3NDA5-F1
#
_cell.length_a   1.000
_cell.length_b   1.000
_cell.length_c   1.000
_cell.angle_alpha   90.00
_cell.angle_beta   90.00
_cell.angle_gamma   90.00
#
_symmetry.space_group_name_H-M   'P 1'
#
loop_
_entity.id
_entity.type
_entity.pdbx_description
1 polymer ?
#
loop_
_entity_poly.entity_id
_entity_poly.type
_entity_poly.pdbx_seq_one_letter_code
_entity_poly.pdbx_strand_id
1 'polypeptide(L)'
;MLVASTFAAAASCPVVGHADDSAPPCQSGQVVVGASRTQAAATHRAVLLTFELASYAPPCTVTGYPGVDSGIGGPQLQAQRTLRGYLGGLPTSVGEPPTITLAMASPAYAVVESVAVDGTGGPCPSYSSLRVTPPDNTDTQDVPVTIDGCALQVHPIGSGL
;
A
#
# COMPACT_ATOMS: atom_id res chain seq x y z
N MET A 1 -39.49 47.74 -51.14
CA MET A 1 -38.73 47.89 -49.88
C MET A 1 -39.36 46.96 -48.84
N LEU A 2 -38.79 45.76 -48.69
CA LEU A 2 -39.03 44.81 -47.58
C LEU A 2 -38.01 43.68 -47.78
N VAL A 3 -36.97 43.65 -46.95
CA VAL A 3 -35.98 42.56 -46.92
C VAL A 3 -36.20 41.82 -45.60
N ALA A 4 -36.54 40.54 -45.69
CA ALA A 4 -36.83 39.67 -44.57
C ALA A 4 -35.52 39.14 -43.95
N SER A 5 -35.34 39.35 -42.64
CA SER A 5 -34.20 38.83 -41.88
C SER A 5 -34.48 37.42 -41.40
N THR A 6 -33.59 36.48 -41.76
CA THR A 6 -33.56 35.12 -41.21
C THR A 6 -32.57 35.06 -40.06
N PHE A 7 -33.01 34.57 -38.90
CA PHE A 7 -32.14 34.28 -37.76
C PHE A 7 -31.67 32.83 -37.84
N ALA A 8 -30.35 32.64 -37.86
CA ALA A 8 -29.72 31.32 -37.74
C ALA A 8 -29.57 30.97 -36.25
N ALA A 9 -30.15 29.84 -35.83
CA ALA A 9 -29.94 29.29 -34.50
C ALA A 9 -28.62 28.50 -34.47
N ALA A 10 -27.68 28.90 -33.61
CA ALA A 10 -26.48 28.15 -33.34
C ALA A 10 -26.81 26.97 -32.41
N ALA A 11 -26.53 25.75 -32.86
CA ALA A 11 -26.63 24.56 -32.03
C ALA A 11 -25.38 24.47 -31.13
N SER A 12 -25.58 24.59 -29.83
CA SER A 12 -24.54 24.36 -28.82
C SER A 12 -24.42 22.85 -28.57
N CYS A 13 -23.28 22.24 -28.89
CA CYS A 13 -22.98 20.88 -28.44
C CYS A 13 -22.79 20.88 -26.92
N PRO A 14 -23.35 19.90 -26.17
CA PRO A 14 -23.02 19.74 -24.78
C PRO A 14 -21.53 19.38 -24.65
N VAL A 15 -20.79 20.17 -23.89
CA VAL A 15 -19.45 19.78 -23.43
C VAL A 15 -19.66 18.62 -22.45
N VAL A 16 -19.32 17.42 -22.88
CA VAL A 16 -19.15 16.29 -21.96
C VAL A 16 -17.91 16.63 -21.13
N GLY A 17 -18.13 17.06 -19.89
CA GLY A 17 -17.05 17.17 -18.92
C GLY A 17 -16.44 15.79 -18.77
N HIS A 18 -15.17 15.64 -19.14
CA HIS A 18 -14.41 14.44 -18.81
C HIS A 18 -14.28 14.47 -17.28
N ALA A 19 -14.92 13.53 -16.58
CA ALA A 19 -14.51 13.23 -15.23
C ALA A 19 -13.03 12.85 -15.29
N ASP A 20 -12.20 13.39 -14.41
CA ASP A 20 -10.79 13.02 -14.35
C ASP A 20 -10.68 11.48 -14.28
N ASP A 21 -10.10 10.87 -15.32
CA ASP A 21 -9.98 9.42 -15.56
C ASP A 21 -9.10 8.68 -14.53
N SER A 22 -8.89 9.26 -13.35
CA SER A 22 -8.12 8.66 -12.27
C SER A 22 -8.97 7.60 -11.57
N ALA A 23 -8.42 6.39 -11.42
CA ALA A 23 -9.08 5.31 -10.70
C ALA A 23 -9.39 5.73 -9.25
N PRO A 24 -10.59 5.40 -8.72
CA PRO A 24 -10.98 5.79 -7.36
C PRO A 24 -10.14 5.05 -6.31
N PRO A 25 -10.09 5.53 -5.05
CA PRO A 25 -9.43 4.80 -3.96
C PRO A 25 -10.03 3.40 -3.76
N CYS A 26 -9.18 2.43 -3.46
CA CYS A 26 -9.60 1.07 -3.18
C CYS A 26 -10.48 1.02 -1.92
N GLN A 27 -11.57 0.26 -2.01
CA GLN A 27 -12.50 0.03 -0.91
C GLN A 27 -12.11 -1.23 -0.12
N SER A 28 -12.65 -1.37 1.09
CA SER A 28 -12.50 -2.60 1.89
C SER A 28 -12.91 -3.85 1.09
N GLY A 29 -12.12 -4.91 1.20
CA GLY A 29 -12.31 -6.14 0.43
C GLY A 29 -11.85 -6.10 -1.03
N GLN A 30 -11.36 -4.98 -1.57
CA GLN A 30 -10.86 -4.93 -2.96
C GLN A 30 -9.37 -5.25 -3.10
N VAL A 31 -8.64 -5.31 -2.00
CA VAL A 31 -7.18 -5.54 -1.99
C VAL A 31 -6.88 -6.82 -1.23
N VAL A 32 -6.12 -7.73 -1.84
CA VAL A 32 -5.61 -8.96 -1.23
C VAL A 32 -4.15 -8.75 -0.85
N VAL A 33 -3.77 -9.16 0.36
CA VAL A 33 -2.40 -9.02 0.86
C VAL A 33 -1.68 -10.36 0.84
N GLY A 34 -0.50 -10.39 0.21
CA GLY A 34 0.46 -11.47 0.27
C GLY A 34 1.76 -11.05 0.97
N ALA A 35 2.63 -12.02 1.27
CA ALA A 35 3.95 -11.78 1.82
C ALA A 35 5.01 -12.69 1.20
N SER A 36 6.22 -12.16 1.02
CA SER A 36 7.40 -12.95 0.69
C SER A 36 7.92 -13.72 1.89
N ARG A 37 8.90 -14.61 1.66
CA ARG A 37 9.76 -15.09 2.74
C ARG A 37 10.56 -13.93 3.33
N THR A 38 10.94 -14.10 4.60
CA THR A 38 11.75 -13.13 5.33
C THR A 38 13.18 -13.08 4.81
N GLN A 39 13.65 -11.85 4.64
CA GLN A 39 15.01 -11.51 4.27
C GLN A 39 15.75 -11.00 5.50
N ALA A 40 17.08 -11.08 5.50
CA ALA A 40 17.89 -10.67 6.64
C ALA A 40 19.15 -9.94 6.17
N ALA A 41 19.50 -8.86 6.85
CA ALA A 41 20.81 -8.24 6.76
C ALA A 41 21.19 -7.66 8.13
N ALA A 42 22.41 -7.97 8.59
CA ALA A 42 22.84 -7.66 9.96
C ALA A 42 21.79 -8.12 11.00
N THR A 43 21.38 -7.21 11.87
CA THR A 43 20.36 -7.45 12.92
C THR A 43 18.93 -7.25 12.42
N HIS A 44 18.73 -6.84 11.16
CA HIS A 44 17.41 -6.52 10.62
C HIS A 44 16.78 -7.73 9.92
N ARG A 45 15.46 -7.77 9.92
CA ARG A 45 14.64 -8.66 9.08
C ARG A 45 13.68 -7.82 8.26
N ALA A 46 13.35 -8.30 7.07
CA ALA A 46 12.34 -7.68 6.24
C ALA A 46 11.41 -8.70 5.60
N VAL A 47 10.14 -8.33 5.49
CA VAL A 47 9.12 -9.01 4.70
C VAL A 47 8.65 -8.04 3.63
N LEU A 48 8.60 -8.51 2.38
CA LEU A 48 7.92 -7.79 1.31
C LEU A 48 6.44 -8.16 1.34
N LEU A 49 5.59 -7.18 1.64
CA LEU A 49 4.15 -7.28 1.45
C LEU A 49 3.81 -6.98 -0.02
N THR A 50 2.90 -7.76 -0.59
CA THR A 50 2.34 -7.54 -1.92
C THR A 50 0.86 -7.22 -1.78
N PHE A 51 0.39 -6.20 -2.49
CA PHE A 51 -0.99 -5.74 -2.51
C PHE A 51 -1.51 -5.91 -3.93
N GLU A 52 -2.47 -6.81 -4.08
CA GLU A 52 -3.08 -7.16 -5.36
C GLU A 52 -4.56 -6.83 -5.37
N LEU A 53 -5.08 -6.56 -6.55
CA LEU A 53 -6.51 -6.38 -6.73
C LEU A 53 -7.22 -7.73 -6.56
N ALA A 54 -8.29 -7.77 -5.77
CA ALA A 54 -9.16 -8.93 -5.73
C ALA A 54 -9.71 -9.20 -7.14
N SER A 55 -9.87 -10.47 -7.50
CA SER A 55 -10.22 -10.88 -8.88
C SER A 55 -11.52 -10.29 -9.44
N TYR A 56 -12.43 -9.81 -8.58
CA TYR A 56 -13.69 -9.17 -8.95
C TYR A 56 -13.66 -7.64 -8.92
N ALA A 57 -12.61 -7.04 -8.35
CA ALA A 57 -12.55 -5.60 -8.14
C ALA A 57 -12.09 -4.87 -9.41
N PRO A 58 -12.64 -3.68 -9.71
CA PRO A 58 -12.11 -2.82 -10.76
C PRO A 58 -10.81 -2.14 -10.33
N PRO A 59 -9.97 -1.64 -11.25
CA PRO A 59 -8.77 -0.88 -10.90
C PRO A 59 -9.09 0.26 -9.93
N CYS A 60 -8.21 0.44 -8.94
CA CYS A 60 -8.38 1.42 -7.87
C CYS A 60 -7.01 1.92 -7.38
N THR A 61 -6.98 2.94 -6.53
CA THR A 61 -5.74 3.53 -6.01
C THR A 61 -5.53 3.25 -4.53
N VAL A 62 -4.26 3.13 -4.14
CA VAL A 62 -3.79 3.02 -2.75
C VAL A 62 -2.69 4.03 -2.50
N THR A 63 -2.71 4.69 -1.34
CA THR A 63 -1.72 5.72 -1.00
C THR A 63 -1.25 5.57 0.44
N GLY A 64 0.02 5.89 0.71
CA GLY A 64 0.49 5.95 2.09
C GLY A 64 1.04 4.61 2.60
N TYR A 65 0.61 4.20 3.80
CA TYR A 65 1.19 3.08 4.54
C TYR A 65 0.10 2.06 4.90
N PRO A 66 0.36 0.76 4.75
CA PRO A 66 -0.51 -0.22 5.38
C PRO A 66 -0.42 -0.11 6.91
N GLY A 67 -1.50 -0.49 7.60
CA GLY A 67 -1.44 -0.83 9.01
C GLY A 67 -0.82 -2.21 9.17
N VAL A 68 0.12 -2.38 10.10
CA VAL A 68 0.76 -3.67 10.37
C VAL A 68 0.92 -3.86 11.86
N ASP A 69 0.35 -4.95 12.37
CA ASP A 69 0.61 -5.46 13.71
C ASP A 69 1.25 -6.86 13.61
N SER A 70 2.01 -7.24 14.62
CA SER A 70 2.44 -8.63 14.75
C SER A 70 1.27 -9.55 15.08
N GLY A 71 1.33 -10.78 14.59
CA GLY A 71 0.38 -11.83 14.90
C GLY A 71 0.84 -12.70 16.08
N ILE A 72 0.66 -14.02 15.94
CA ILE A 72 0.99 -15.00 16.99
C ILE A 72 2.51 -15.11 17.13
N GLY A 73 3.01 -15.13 18.38
CA GLY A 73 4.43 -15.45 18.66
C GLY A 73 5.03 -14.75 19.88
N GLY A 74 4.43 -13.64 20.31
CA GLY A 74 4.90 -12.85 21.46
C GLY A 74 3.92 -11.73 21.82
N PRO A 75 4.35 -10.73 22.60
CA PRO A 75 3.58 -9.50 22.79
C PRO A 75 3.22 -8.86 21.46
N GLN A 76 2.05 -8.24 21.37
CA GLN A 76 1.63 -7.53 20.17
C GLN A 76 2.56 -6.33 19.93
N LEU A 77 3.09 -6.25 18.71
CA LEU A 77 3.86 -5.12 18.21
C LEU A 77 3.02 -4.39 17.18
N GLN A 78 3.01 -3.06 17.24
CA GLN A 78 2.46 -2.22 16.19
C GLN A 78 3.61 -1.60 15.41
N ALA A 79 3.55 -1.69 14.07
CA ALA A 79 4.60 -1.17 13.22
C ALA A 79 4.58 0.37 13.20
N GLN A 80 5.76 0.97 13.42
CA GLN A 80 5.95 2.40 13.24
C GLN A 80 6.04 2.73 11.75
N ARG A 81 5.24 3.71 11.30
CA ARG A 81 5.32 4.22 9.93
C ARG A 81 6.59 5.06 9.74
N THR A 82 7.43 4.69 8.79
CA THR A 82 8.66 5.41 8.46
C THR A 82 8.84 5.44 6.95
N LEU A 83 9.27 6.57 6.38
CA LEU A 83 9.49 6.64 4.92
C LEU A 83 10.53 5.61 4.45
N ARG A 84 11.48 5.26 5.32
CA ARG A 84 12.71 4.51 5.04
C ARG A 84 13.20 3.74 6.26
N GLY A 85 13.86 2.62 6.01
CA GLY A 85 14.54 1.77 6.98
C GLY A 85 15.86 1.25 6.45
N TYR A 86 16.45 0.27 7.14
CA TYR A 86 17.73 -0.33 6.73
C TYR A 86 17.57 -1.20 5.48
N LEU A 87 16.46 -1.90 5.35
CA LEU A 87 16.16 -2.90 4.31
C LEU A 87 15.17 -2.41 3.26
N GLY A 88 14.62 -1.20 3.38
CA GLY A 88 13.73 -0.69 2.34
C GLY A 88 13.06 0.65 2.62
N GLY A 89 11.96 0.85 1.92
CA GLY A 89 11.22 2.09 1.87
C GLY A 89 11.57 2.93 0.64
N LEU A 90 11.15 4.18 0.64
CA LEU A 90 11.19 5.02 -0.56
C LEU A 90 12.62 5.42 -0.95
N PRO A 91 12.92 5.65 -2.24
CA PRO A 91 14.22 6.19 -2.69
C PRO A 91 14.49 7.57 -2.11
N THR A 92 15.69 7.90 -1.65
CA THR A 92 16.02 9.12 -0.88
C THR A 92 15.53 10.46 -1.46
N SER A 93 15.32 10.55 -2.77
CA SER A 93 14.77 11.72 -3.46
C SER A 93 13.28 11.95 -3.26
N VAL A 94 12.54 10.96 -2.71
CA VAL A 94 11.08 11.01 -2.56
C VAL A 94 10.70 11.35 -1.11
N GLY A 95 10.13 12.53 -0.88
CA GLY A 95 9.80 12.99 0.48
C GLY A 95 8.47 12.48 1.03
N GLU A 96 7.63 11.89 0.19
CA GLU A 96 6.23 11.65 0.50
C GLU A 96 5.71 10.37 -0.17
N PRO A 97 4.77 9.64 0.46
CA PRO A 97 4.19 8.42 -0.12
C PRO A 97 3.54 8.65 -1.49
N PRO A 98 3.83 7.79 -2.50
CA PRO A 98 3.16 7.88 -3.78
C PRO A 98 1.72 7.32 -3.70
N THR A 99 0.90 7.71 -4.67
CA THR A 99 -0.37 7.04 -4.99
C THR A 99 -0.11 6.01 -6.08
N ILE A 100 -0.51 4.76 -5.85
CA ILE A 100 -0.32 3.66 -6.78
C ILE A 100 -1.67 3.16 -7.27
N THR A 101 -1.82 3.00 -8.59
CA THR A 101 -2.99 2.34 -9.18
C THR A 101 -2.78 0.83 -9.19
N LEU A 102 -3.65 0.09 -8.50
CA LEU A 102 -3.73 -1.36 -8.57
C LEU A 102 -4.55 -1.78 -9.80
N ALA A 103 -4.02 -2.74 -10.53
CA ALA A 103 -4.69 -3.43 -11.62
C ALA A 103 -4.26 -4.91 -11.64
N MET A 104 -4.96 -5.76 -12.40
CA MET A 104 -4.72 -7.22 -12.45
C MET A 104 -3.26 -7.63 -12.72
N ALA A 105 -2.48 -6.80 -13.42
CA ALA A 105 -1.06 -7.05 -13.72
C ALA A 105 -0.11 -6.05 -13.06
N SER A 106 -0.64 -5.20 -12.17
CA SER A 106 0.10 -4.09 -11.54
C SER A 106 -0.15 -4.13 -10.03
N PRO A 107 0.52 -5.03 -9.29
CA PRO A 107 0.51 -5.02 -7.84
C PRO A 107 1.29 -3.82 -7.30
N ALA A 108 1.11 -3.56 -6.01
CA ALA A 108 1.96 -2.66 -5.26
C ALA A 108 2.62 -3.39 -4.09
N TYR A 109 3.64 -2.76 -3.51
CA TYR A 109 4.52 -3.39 -2.53
C TYR A 109 4.79 -2.47 -1.35
N ALA A 110 4.97 -3.05 -0.17
CA ALA A 110 5.49 -2.34 1.00
C ALA A 110 6.45 -3.26 1.77
N VAL A 111 7.44 -2.68 2.43
CA VAL A 111 8.38 -3.43 3.26
C VAL A 111 8.01 -3.26 4.72
N VAL A 112 7.90 -4.38 5.43
CA VAL A 112 7.87 -4.44 6.89
C VAL A 112 9.26 -4.82 7.36
N GLU A 113 9.84 -4.00 8.21
CA GLU A 113 11.18 -4.19 8.75
C GLU A 113 11.11 -4.42 10.26
N SER A 114 12.00 -5.25 10.79
CA SER A 114 12.15 -5.48 12.22
C SER A 114 13.61 -5.53 12.63
N VAL A 115 13.84 -5.43 13.94
CA VAL A 115 15.13 -5.74 14.56
C VAL A 115 15.01 -7.07 15.30
N ALA A 116 15.84 -8.05 14.92
CA ALA A 116 15.80 -9.43 15.44
C ALA A 116 16.63 -9.66 16.71
N VAL A 117 17.33 -8.63 17.19
CA VAL A 117 18.04 -8.66 18.48
C VAL A 117 17.61 -7.50 19.36
N ASP A 118 17.57 -7.73 20.67
CA ASP A 118 17.23 -6.72 21.66
C ASP A 118 18.42 -5.83 22.03
N GLY A 119 18.20 -4.85 22.91
CA GLY A 119 19.23 -3.91 23.37
C GLY A 119 20.39 -4.54 24.16
N THR A 120 20.26 -5.80 24.58
CA THR A 120 21.30 -6.59 25.24
C THR A 120 22.02 -7.55 24.28
N GLY A 121 21.59 -7.61 23.01
CA GLY A 121 22.07 -8.55 22.00
C GLY A 121 21.40 -9.93 22.04
N GLY A 122 20.36 -10.10 22.86
CA GLY A 122 19.55 -11.32 22.91
C GLY A 122 18.60 -11.44 21.72
N PRO A 123 18.11 -12.66 21.39
CA PRO A 123 17.18 -12.85 20.29
C PRO A 123 15.79 -12.29 20.62
N CYS A 124 15.14 -11.69 19.63
CA CYS A 124 13.75 -11.26 19.73
C CYS A 124 12.76 -12.42 19.54
N PRO A 125 11.49 -12.26 19.97
CA PRO A 125 10.43 -13.22 19.65
C PRO A 125 10.25 -13.44 18.14
N SER A 126 9.89 -14.67 17.77
CA SER A 126 9.50 -15.04 16.41
C SER A 126 7.98 -15.00 16.28
N TYR A 127 7.46 -14.23 15.33
CA TYR A 127 6.04 -14.20 14.98
C TYR A 127 5.77 -15.08 13.78
N SER A 128 4.61 -15.76 13.74
CA SER A 128 4.20 -16.65 12.64
C SER A 128 3.19 -16.02 11.67
N SER A 129 2.73 -14.82 11.96
CA SER A 129 1.87 -14.04 11.08
C SER A 129 2.02 -12.55 11.32
N LEU A 130 1.55 -11.76 10.36
CA LEU A 130 1.29 -10.33 10.47
C LEU A 130 -0.20 -10.07 10.28
N ARG A 131 -0.73 -9.07 10.97
CA ARG A 131 -2.08 -8.55 10.74
C ARG A 131 -1.95 -7.27 9.92
N VAL A 132 -2.37 -7.33 8.67
CA VAL A 132 -2.12 -6.25 7.70
C VAL A 132 -3.43 -5.63 7.24
N THR A 133 -3.54 -4.31 7.38
CA THR A 133 -4.64 -3.51 6.83
C THR A 133 -4.11 -2.74 5.63
N PRO A 134 -4.59 -2.98 4.39
CA PRO A 134 -4.25 -2.17 3.24
C PRO A 134 -4.43 -0.67 3.49
N PRO A 135 -3.67 0.20 2.81
CA PRO A 135 -3.87 1.64 2.93
C PRO A 135 -5.30 2.04 2.59
N ASP A 136 -5.78 3.11 3.23
CA ASP A 136 -7.11 3.70 3.02
C ASP A 136 -8.30 2.76 3.31
N ASN A 137 -8.06 1.67 4.02
CA ASN A 137 -9.04 0.62 4.29
C ASN A 137 -9.07 0.24 5.78
N THR A 138 -10.09 -0.54 6.18
CA THR A 138 -10.25 -1.08 7.54
C THR A 138 -10.27 -2.62 7.62
N ASP A 139 -10.13 -3.30 6.49
CA ASP A 139 -10.15 -4.75 6.35
C ASP A 139 -8.76 -5.34 6.66
N THR A 140 -8.59 -5.79 7.90
CA THR A 140 -7.34 -6.41 8.38
C THR A 140 -7.28 -7.88 7.97
N GLN A 141 -6.21 -8.27 7.29
CA GLN A 141 -5.95 -9.64 6.85
C GLN A 141 -4.84 -10.28 7.69
N ASP A 142 -5.06 -11.51 8.14
CA ASP A 142 -4.03 -12.35 8.75
C ASP A 142 -3.14 -12.95 7.66
N VAL A 143 -1.90 -12.45 7.57
CA VAL A 143 -0.93 -12.85 6.54
C VAL A 143 0.08 -13.82 7.17
N PRO A 144 0.09 -15.11 6.78
CA PRO A 144 1.02 -16.08 7.32
C PRO A 144 2.44 -15.83 6.81
N VAL A 145 3.31 -15.40 7.71
CA VAL A 145 4.73 -15.13 7.44
C VAL A 145 5.51 -15.13 8.75
N THR A 146 6.73 -15.67 8.75
CA THR A 146 7.57 -15.71 9.95
C THR A 146 8.51 -14.52 10.01
N ILE A 147 8.50 -13.72 11.07
CA ILE A 147 9.46 -12.63 11.26
C ILE A 147 9.87 -12.53 12.73
N ASP A 148 11.18 -12.41 12.98
CA ASP A 148 11.71 -12.15 14.32
C ASP A 148 11.71 -10.65 14.58
N GLY A 149 11.26 -10.18 15.74
CA GLY A 149 11.21 -8.74 16.00
C GLY A 149 10.97 -8.34 17.44
N CYS A 150 11.73 -7.36 17.93
CA CYS A 150 11.39 -6.65 19.17
C CYS A 150 10.63 -5.34 18.90
N ALA A 151 10.74 -4.84 17.66
CA ALA A 151 10.03 -3.69 17.14
C ALA A 151 9.77 -3.91 15.65
N LEU A 152 8.72 -3.29 15.14
CA LEU A 152 8.35 -3.31 13.72
C LEU A 152 8.34 -1.89 13.16
N GLN A 153 8.75 -1.76 11.91
CA GLN A 153 8.58 -0.60 11.06
C GLN A 153 7.84 -1.02 9.79
N VAL A 154 7.08 -0.09 9.22
CA VAL A 154 6.46 -0.28 7.92
C VAL A 154 6.70 0.94 7.05
N HIS A 155 7.04 0.68 5.80
CA HIS A 155 7.33 1.71 4.81
C HIS A 155 6.15 1.94 3.87
N PRO A 156 6.11 3.08 3.16
CA PRO A 156 5.02 3.38 2.23
C PRO A 156 4.88 2.33 1.14
N ILE A 157 3.66 2.25 0.60
CA ILE A 157 3.39 1.48 -0.59
C ILE A 157 4.09 2.10 -1.82
N GLY A 158 4.58 1.27 -2.73
CA GLY A 158 5.24 1.67 -3.96
C GLY A 158 4.99 0.66 -5.09
N SER A 159 5.28 1.04 -6.33
CA SER A 159 5.14 0.18 -7.52
C SER A 159 6.31 -0.80 -7.72
N GLY A 160 7.33 -0.75 -6.85
CA GLY A 160 8.52 -1.60 -6.91
C GLY A 160 9.38 -1.47 -5.64
N LEU A 161 10.40 -2.32 -5.55
CA LEU A 161 11.45 -2.29 -4.53
C LEU A 161 12.63 -1.39 -4.95
#